data_AF-A0A352EWC7-F1
#
_entry.id   AF-A0A352EWC7-F1
#
_cell.length_a   1.000
_cell.length_b   1.000
_cell.length_c   1.000
_cell.angle_alpha   90.00
_cell.angle_beta   90.00
_cell.angle_gamma   90.00
#
_symmetry.space_group_name_H-M   'P 1'
#
loop_
_entity.id
_entity.type
_entity.pdbx_description
1 polymer ?
#
loop_
_entity_poly.entity_id
_entity_poly.type
_entity_poly.pdbx_seq_one_letter_code
_entity_poly.pdbx_strand_id
1 'polypeptide(L)'
;MEHVFSQSDLEAIAKALGDTSEGLTGSEIGNILASLKMTDPDPVLTKWRRLYNAFVTRQNYSQNRRAILEFIRQAMKPARYVKNPERFEARRSNLNLALSFSGLAVDVSGNIISIKKAHTLSEAARRAEELQTNLRTRGVHPDVLRFCRAELVADNYFHAVLEVTKSIADKLRSKTGLSDDGADLVDKALAGNSPLLSINSLTTKSEKSEQSGFANLIKGTFGMFRNPTAHEARILWTMSKEDAEDLLTLASLIHRRLDNARL
;
A
#
# COMPACT_ATOMS: atom_id res chain seq x y z
N MET A 1 25.82 -22.58 -12.80
CA MET A 1 26.46 -21.63 -11.87
C MET A 1 25.44 -21.22 -10.84
N GLU A 2 25.73 -21.37 -9.55
CA GLU A 2 24.83 -20.86 -8.50
C GLU A 2 24.81 -19.32 -8.55
N HIS A 3 23.62 -18.72 -8.49
CA HIS A 3 23.49 -17.27 -8.56
C HIS A 3 24.02 -16.61 -7.29
N VAL A 4 24.83 -15.57 -7.45
CA VAL A 4 25.29 -14.66 -6.39
C VAL A 4 24.65 -13.29 -6.61
N PHE A 5 24.48 -12.53 -5.52
CA PHE A 5 24.12 -11.11 -5.61
C PHE A 5 25.37 -10.27 -5.91
N SER A 6 25.22 -9.21 -6.70
CA SER A 6 26.29 -8.21 -6.85
C SER A 6 26.50 -7.45 -5.54
N GLN A 7 27.64 -6.75 -5.39
CA GLN A 7 27.88 -5.93 -4.20
C GLN A 7 26.81 -4.84 -4.02
N SER A 8 26.36 -4.23 -5.12
CA SER A 8 25.27 -3.25 -5.11
C SER A 8 23.94 -3.86 -4.68
N ASP A 9 23.62 -5.08 -5.12
CA ASP A 9 22.41 -5.79 -4.67
C ASP A 9 22.46 -6.05 -3.17
N LEU A 10 23.60 -6.55 -2.66
CA LEU A 10 23.78 -6.82 -1.23
C LEU A 10 23.63 -5.55 -0.39
N GLU A 11 24.20 -4.43 -0.85
CA GLU A 11 24.10 -3.15 -0.16
C GLU A 11 22.66 -2.63 -0.15
N ALA A 12 21.96 -2.68 -1.28
CA ALA A 12 20.57 -2.27 -1.38
C ALA A 12 19.66 -3.11 -0.48
N ILE A 13 19.81 -4.44 -0.49
CA ILE A 13 19.05 -5.36 0.37
C ILE A 13 19.34 -5.07 1.84
N ALA A 14 20.61 -4.90 2.21
CA ALA A 14 20.99 -4.63 3.59
C ALA A 14 20.48 -3.27 4.10
N LYS A 15 20.48 -2.24 3.25
CA LYS A 15 19.87 -0.93 3.56
C LYS A 15 18.36 -1.03 3.75
N ALA A 16 17.66 -1.76 2.87
CA ALA A 16 16.22 -1.95 3.00
C ALA A 16 15.84 -2.71 4.30
N LEU A 17 16.55 -3.79 4.62
CA LEU A 17 16.31 -4.58 5.84
C LEU A 17 16.79 -3.87 7.11
N GLY A 18 17.82 -3.03 7.00
CA GLY A 18 18.45 -2.30 8.09
C GLY A 18 17.92 -0.87 8.27
N ASP A 19 16.85 -0.49 7.57
CA ASP A 19 16.29 0.86 7.61
C ASP A 19 15.94 1.32 9.04
N THR A 20 16.05 2.61 9.29
CA THR A 20 15.92 3.16 10.66
C THR A 20 14.49 3.08 11.18
N SER A 21 13.50 3.44 10.35
CA SER A 21 12.08 3.44 10.72
C SER A 21 11.41 2.09 10.45
N GLU A 22 11.64 1.50 9.28
CA GLU A 22 10.85 0.34 8.80
C GLU A 22 11.63 -0.99 8.85
N GLY A 23 12.94 -0.91 9.08
CA GLY A 23 13.84 -2.06 9.11
C GLY A 23 13.69 -2.95 10.35
N LEU A 24 14.45 -4.05 10.35
CA LEU A 24 14.60 -4.94 11.51
C LEU A 24 15.23 -4.17 12.68
N THR A 25 14.90 -4.57 13.92
CA THR A 25 15.65 -4.11 15.09
C THR A 25 16.99 -4.83 15.19
N GLY A 26 17.93 -4.29 15.98
CA GLY A 26 19.23 -4.93 16.20
C GLY A 26 19.14 -6.33 16.81
N SER A 27 18.14 -6.58 17.66
CA SER A 27 17.87 -7.90 18.24
C SER A 27 17.25 -8.86 17.22
N GLU A 28 16.33 -8.39 16.38
CA GLU A 28 15.78 -9.21 15.28
C GLU A 28 16.88 -9.66 14.31
N ILE A 29 17.80 -8.76 13.94
CA ILE A 29 18.94 -9.07 13.08
C ILE A 29 19.81 -10.17 13.71
N GLY A 30 20.22 -9.99 14.96
CA GLY A 30 21.07 -10.96 15.66
C GLY A 30 20.42 -12.35 15.77
N ASN A 31 19.14 -12.40 16.12
CA ASN A 31 18.40 -13.66 16.22
C ASN A 31 18.34 -14.41 14.89
N ILE A 32 18.08 -13.72 13.78
CA ILE A 32 18.00 -14.35 12.46
C ILE A 32 19.40 -14.79 12.01
N LEU A 33 20.44 -13.95 12.14
CA LEU A 33 21.81 -14.31 11.79
C LEU A 33 22.28 -15.55 12.56
N ALA A 34 22.02 -15.60 13.87
CA ALA A 34 22.33 -16.76 14.71
C ALA A 34 21.60 -18.03 14.25
N SER A 35 20.30 -17.92 13.94
CA SER A 35 19.51 -19.07 13.45
C SER A 35 20.05 -19.66 12.14
N LEU A 36 20.67 -18.83 11.30
CA LEU A 36 21.25 -19.23 10.02
C LEU A 36 22.75 -19.54 10.09
N LYS A 37 23.34 -19.52 11.31
CA LYS A 37 24.78 -19.70 11.54
C LYS A 37 25.63 -18.74 10.70
N MET A 38 25.15 -17.50 10.55
CA MET A 38 25.87 -16.43 9.87
C MET A 38 26.67 -15.63 10.90
N THR A 39 27.91 -15.28 10.56
CA THR A 39 28.74 -14.44 11.41
C THR A 39 28.09 -13.08 11.58
N ASP A 40 27.98 -12.65 12.83
CA ASP A 40 27.39 -11.38 13.20
C ASP A 40 28.51 -10.36 13.49
N PRO A 41 28.80 -9.45 12.55
CA PRO A 41 29.83 -8.43 12.77
C PRO A 41 29.34 -7.42 13.82
N ASP A 42 30.28 -6.94 14.64
CA ASP A 42 30.11 -6.15 15.87
C ASP A 42 28.81 -5.28 15.97
N PRO A 43 28.05 -5.38 17.08
CA PRO A 43 26.85 -4.57 17.34
C PRO A 43 27.02 -3.05 17.26
N VAL A 44 28.25 -2.53 17.32
CA VAL A 44 28.55 -1.08 17.20
C VAL A 44 28.26 -0.54 15.78
N LEU A 45 28.22 -1.41 14.76
CA LEU A 45 27.91 -1.01 13.40
C LEU A 45 26.42 -0.63 13.22
N THR A 46 26.17 0.34 12.34
CA THR A 46 24.80 0.62 11.88
C THR A 46 24.15 -0.65 11.32
N LYS A 47 22.85 -0.85 11.58
CA LYS A 47 22.08 -2.05 11.20
C LYS A 47 22.33 -2.54 9.77
N TRP A 48 22.32 -1.62 8.79
CA TRP A 48 22.55 -1.98 7.38
C TRP A 48 24.00 -2.42 7.11
N ARG A 49 25.02 -1.77 7.69
CA ARG A 49 26.43 -2.18 7.55
C ARG A 49 26.68 -3.54 8.17
N ARG A 50 26.06 -3.79 9.33
CA ARG A 50 26.09 -5.09 10.02
C ARG A 50 25.53 -6.20 9.13
N LEU A 51 24.35 -5.99 8.54
CA LEU A 51 23.75 -6.92 7.59
C LEU A 51 24.58 -7.10 6.32
N TYR A 52 25.06 -6.01 5.72
CA TYR A 52 25.88 -6.06 4.51
C TYR A 52 27.13 -6.90 4.70
N ASN A 53 27.88 -6.64 5.77
CA ASN A 53 29.11 -7.39 6.08
C ASN A 53 28.80 -8.88 6.32
N ALA A 54 27.75 -9.19 7.10
CA ALA A 54 27.33 -10.58 7.32
C ALA A 54 26.98 -11.29 6.01
N PHE A 55 26.28 -10.61 5.09
CA PHE A 55 25.88 -11.16 3.80
C PHE A 55 27.07 -11.37 2.87
N VAL A 56 27.99 -10.39 2.77
CA VAL A 56 29.21 -10.49 1.98
C VAL A 56 30.07 -11.64 2.47
N THR A 57 30.35 -11.71 3.78
CA THR A 57 31.15 -12.79 4.38
C THR A 57 30.53 -14.16 4.07
N ARG A 58 29.21 -14.29 4.24
CA ARG A 58 28.53 -15.56 4.00
C ARG A 58 28.52 -15.95 2.52
N GLN A 59 28.21 -15.03 1.62
CA GLN A 59 28.20 -15.30 0.18
C GLN A 59 29.59 -15.63 -0.35
N ASN A 60 30.63 -14.93 0.09
CA ASN A 60 32.01 -15.21 -0.30
C ASN A 60 32.49 -16.57 0.20
N TYR A 61 32.02 -17.00 1.37
CA TYR A 61 32.32 -18.33 1.89
C TYR A 61 31.62 -19.45 1.11
N SER A 62 30.30 -19.33 0.89
CA SER A 62 29.51 -20.39 0.24
C SER A 62 29.44 -20.30 -1.29
N GLN A 63 29.97 -19.21 -1.88
CA GLN A 63 29.89 -18.90 -3.30
C GLN A 63 28.45 -18.94 -3.86
N ASN A 64 27.46 -18.62 -3.03
CA ASN A 64 26.05 -18.59 -3.41
C ASN A 64 25.20 -17.66 -2.53
N ARG A 65 24.01 -17.29 -3.03
CA ARG A 65 23.08 -16.41 -2.31
C ARG A 65 22.08 -17.10 -1.38
N ARG A 66 22.17 -18.43 -1.18
CA ARG A 66 21.11 -19.21 -0.50
C ARG A 66 20.83 -18.74 0.92
N ALA A 67 21.87 -18.49 1.71
CA ALA A 67 21.73 -18.05 3.08
C ALA A 67 21.09 -16.66 3.18
N ILE A 68 21.34 -15.78 2.22
CA ILE A 68 20.75 -14.44 2.17
C ILE A 68 19.27 -14.52 1.80
N LEU A 69 18.91 -15.38 0.84
CA LEU A 69 17.50 -15.66 0.53
C LEU A 69 16.77 -16.23 1.74
N GLU A 70 17.40 -17.12 2.50
CA GLU A 70 16.81 -17.67 3.72
C GLU A 70 16.68 -16.63 4.84
N PHE A 71 17.65 -15.71 4.96
CA PHE A 71 17.54 -14.56 5.83
C PHE A 71 16.32 -13.72 5.48
N ILE A 72 16.13 -13.41 4.20
CA ILE A 72 14.97 -12.66 3.71
C ILE A 72 13.67 -13.39 4.06
N ARG A 73 13.57 -14.70 3.82
CA ARG A 73 12.37 -15.48 4.17
C ARG A 73 12.07 -15.42 5.67
N GLN A 74 13.07 -15.63 6.53
CA GLN A 74 12.91 -15.55 7.98
C GLN A 74 12.49 -14.14 8.43
N ALA A 75 13.10 -13.11 7.85
CA ALA A 75 12.75 -11.72 8.14
C ALA A 75 11.31 -11.38 7.71
N MET A 76 10.86 -11.94 6.59
CA MET A 76 9.55 -11.67 5.97
C MET A 76 8.47 -12.71 6.31
N LYS A 77 8.64 -13.54 7.34
CA LYS A 77 7.55 -14.43 7.81
C LYS A 77 6.37 -13.60 8.34
N PRO A 78 5.15 -13.69 7.78
CA PRO A 78 4.00 -12.89 8.22
C PRO A 78 3.66 -13.08 9.70
N ALA A 79 3.88 -14.28 10.25
CA ALA A 79 3.68 -14.59 11.66
C ALA A 79 4.47 -13.67 12.63
N ARG A 80 5.55 -13.02 12.18
CA ARG A 80 6.32 -12.05 12.99
C ARG A 80 5.62 -10.69 13.12
N TYR A 81 4.59 -10.44 12.31
CA TYR A 81 3.95 -9.13 12.18
C TYR A 81 2.49 -9.13 12.61
N VAL A 82 2.00 -10.20 13.25
CA VAL A 82 0.60 -10.33 13.72
C VAL A 82 0.14 -9.12 14.55
N LYS A 83 1.04 -8.55 15.36
CA LYS A 83 0.74 -7.37 16.19
C LYS A 83 0.86 -6.03 15.44
N ASN A 84 1.62 -5.98 14.34
CA ASN A 84 1.96 -4.76 13.60
C ASN A 84 2.00 -5.04 12.09
N PRO A 85 0.85 -5.27 11.44
CA PRO A 85 0.78 -5.63 10.02
C PRO A 85 1.30 -4.51 9.10
N GLU A 86 1.12 -3.23 9.47
CA GLU A 86 1.62 -2.09 8.68
C GLU A 86 3.16 -2.14 8.48
N ARG A 87 3.89 -2.57 9.51
CA ARG A 87 5.36 -2.72 9.46
C ARG A 87 5.80 -3.83 8.50
N PHE A 88 4.97 -4.85 8.27
CA PHE A 88 5.26 -5.90 7.31
C PHE A 88 5.31 -5.31 5.90
N GLU A 89 4.27 -4.55 5.53
CA GLU A 89 4.12 -4.03 4.17
C GLU A 89 5.14 -2.93 3.85
N ALA A 90 5.37 -2.01 4.80
CA ALA A 90 6.40 -0.98 4.64
C ALA A 90 7.79 -1.60 4.38
N ARG A 91 8.14 -2.65 5.14
CA ARG A 91 9.38 -3.39 4.93
C ARG A 91 9.39 -4.17 3.62
N ARG A 92 8.30 -4.86 3.30
CA ARG A 92 8.17 -5.68 2.08
C ARG A 92 8.40 -4.83 0.84
N SER A 93 7.82 -3.63 0.79
CA SER A 93 8.01 -2.72 -0.33
C SER A 93 9.43 -2.20 -0.45
N ASN A 94 10.01 -1.70 0.64
CA ASN A 94 11.39 -1.22 0.62
C ASN A 94 12.36 -2.33 0.18
N LEU A 95 12.13 -3.56 0.64
CA LEU A 95 12.88 -4.73 0.23
C LEU A 95 12.65 -5.10 -1.24
N ASN A 96 11.41 -5.05 -1.73
CA ASN A 96 11.07 -5.37 -3.11
C ASN A 96 11.69 -4.38 -4.10
N LEU A 97 11.83 -3.11 -3.72
CA LEU A 97 12.58 -2.13 -4.50
C LEU A 97 14.03 -2.60 -4.72
N ALA A 98 14.70 -3.02 -3.65
CA ALA A 98 16.07 -3.55 -3.72
C ALA A 98 16.14 -4.88 -4.51
N LEU A 99 15.22 -5.81 -4.26
CA LEU A 99 15.20 -7.13 -4.92
C LEU A 99 14.84 -7.07 -6.40
N SER A 100 14.15 -6.01 -6.84
CA SER A 100 13.75 -5.83 -8.23
C SER A 100 14.96 -5.79 -9.18
N PHE A 101 16.09 -5.22 -8.73
CA PHE A 101 17.36 -5.21 -9.46
C PHE A 101 18.00 -6.59 -9.56
N SER A 102 17.56 -7.55 -8.77
CA SER A 102 18.00 -8.95 -8.82
C SER A 102 16.97 -9.88 -9.48
N GLY A 103 15.86 -9.35 -9.99
CA GLY A 103 14.77 -10.13 -10.57
C GLY A 103 13.99 -10.95 -9.54
N LEU A 104 13.92 -10.45 -8.31
CA LEU A 104 13.24 -11.11 -7.20
C LEU A 104 12.24 -10.16 -6.54
N ALA A 105 11.24 -10.73 -5.87
CA ALA A 105 10.34 -9.99 -4.99
C ALA A 105 9.85 -10.91 -3.86
N VAL A 106 9.35 -10.32 -2.79
CA VAL A 106 8.64 -10.97 -1.70
C VAL A 106 7.14 -10.73 -1.87
N ASP A 107 6.38 -11.81 -1.96
CA ASP A 107 4.92 -11.77 -2.05
C ASP A 107 4.26 -11.48 -0.69
N VAL A 108 2.93 -11.33 -0.68
CA VAL A 108 2.14 -11.08 0.53
C VAL A 108 2.20 -12.22 1.55
N SER A 109 2.61 -13.42 1.14
CA SER A 109 2.81 -14.57 2.02
C SER A 109 4.23 -14.61 2.64
N GLY A 110 5.10 -13.67 2.28
CA GLY A 110 6.49 -13.63 2.73
C GLY A 110 7.43 -14.54 1.93
N ASN A 111 6.96 -15.10 0.82
CA ASN A 111 7.76 -15.98 -0.04
C ASN A 111 8.48 -15.19 -1.13
N ILE A 112 9.66 -15.67 -1.51
CA ILE A 112 10.45 -15.06 -2.58
C ILE A 112 10.01 -15.64 -3.92
N ILE A 113 9.58 -14.78 -4.83
CA ILE A 113 9.17 -15.08 -6.20
C ILE A 113 10.14 -14.47 -7.22
N SER A 114 10.19 -15.06 -8.41
CA SER A 114 10.96 -14.55 -9.54
C SER A 114 10.13 -13.53 -10.32
N ILE A 115 10.72 -12.38 -10.64
CA ILE A 115 10.08 -11.31 -11.41
C ILE A 115 10.99 -10.82 -12.53
N LYS A 116 10.46 -10.03 -13.47
CA LYS A 116 11.27 -9.32 -14.46
C LYS A 116 12.30 -8.44 -13.73
N LYS A 117 13.57 -8.44 -14.14
CA LYS A 117 14.62 -7.60 -13.54
C LYS A 117 14.36 -6.10 -13.84
N ALA A 118 14.63 -5.21 -12.90
CA ALA A 118 14.65 -3.76 -13.14
C ALA A 118 16.06 -3.34 -13.58
N HIS A 119 16.14 -2.44 -14.53
CA HIS A 119 17.41 -1.89 -15.04
C HIS A 119 17.63 -0.44 -14.62
N THR A 120 16.57 0.28 -14.21
CA THR A 120 16.65 1.67 -13.76
C THR A 120 15.95 1.87 -12.41
N LEU A 121 16.32 2.94 -11.70
CA LEU A 121 15.59 3.39 -10.50
C LEU A 121 14.13 3.69 -10.82
N SER A 122 13.84 4.27 -11.99
CA SER A 122 12.47 4.52 -12.43
C SER A 122 11.68 3.24 -12.66
N GLU A 123 12.28 2.16 -13.16
CA GLU A 123 11.60 0.87 -13.31
C GLU A 123 11.36 0.17 -11.96
N ALA A 124 12.32 0.27 -11.03
CA ALA A 124 12.20 -0.25 -9.69
C ALA A 124 11.12 0.51 -8.90
N ALA A 125 11.17 1.84 -8.93
CA ALA A 125 10.17 2.73 -8.33
C ALA A 125 8.80 2.53 -9.00
N ARG A 126 8.71 2.50 -10.33
CA ARG A 126 7.46 2.23 -11.07
C ARG A 126 6.86 0.86 -10.72
N ARG A 127 7.62 -0.11 -10.20
CA ARG A 127 7.04 -1.38 -9.73
C ARG A 127 6.58 -1.34 -8.28
N ALA A 128 7.33 -0.64 -7.42
CA ALA A 128 6.92 -0.38 -6.03
C ALA A 128 5.76 0.64 -5.95
N GLU A 129 5.60 1.48 -6.98
CA GLU A 129 4.67 2.60 -7.06
C GLU A 129 3.79 2.52 -8.32
N GLU A 130 3.63 1.36 -8.97
CA GLU A 130 2.97 1.29 -10.30
C GLU A 130 1.54 1.84 -10.25
N LEU A 131 0.80 1.43 -9.23
CA LEU A 131 -0.54 1.93 -8.99
C LEU A 131 -0.53 3.43 -8.65
N GLN A 132 0.40 3.89 -7.81
CA GLN A 132 0.49 5.31 -7.48
C GLN A 132 0.87 6.17 -8.71
N THR A 133 1.77 5.69 -9.56
CA THR A 133 2.18 6.33 -10.81
C THR A 133 1.03 6.37 -11.80
N ASN A 134 0.29 5.26 -11.94
CA ASN A 134 -0.90 5.20 -12.78
C ASN A 134 -1.97 6.18 -12.29
N LEU A 135 -2.25 6.23 -10.99
CA LEU A 135 -3.22 7.18 -10.41
C LEU A 135 -2.78 8.64 -10.59
N ARG A 136 -1.48 8.94 -10.39
CA ARG A 136 -0.94 10.28 -10.67
C ARG A 136 -1.07 10.65 -12.14
N THR A 137 -0.78 9.73 -13.04
CA THR A 137 -0.90 9.93 -14.50
C THR A 137 -2.37 10.14 -14.91
N ARG A 138 -3.30 9.42 -14.26
CA ARG A 138 -4.76 9.61 -14.41
C ARG A 138 -5.27 10.94 -13.80
N GLY A 139 -4.43 11.71 -13.11
CA GLY A 139 -4.84 12.97 -12.46
C GLY A 139 -5.79 12.76 -11.29
N VAL A 140 -5.59 11.68 -10.53
CA VAL A 140 -6.40 11.33 -9.35
C VAL A 140 -6.25 12.37 -8.24
N HIS A 141 -7.36 12.64 -7.55
CA HIS A 141 -7.49 13.68 -6.55
C HIS A 141 -6.48 13.54 -5.40
N PRO A 142 -5.89 14.64 -4.88
CA PRO A 142 -4.91 14.59 -3.80
C PRO A 142 -5.35 13.82 -2.55
N ASP A 143 -6.63 13.92 -2.17
CA ASP A 143 -7.14 13.15 -1.02
C ASP A 143 -7.11 11.64 -1.27
N VAL A 144 -7.42 11.19 -2.48
CA VAL A 144 -7.28 9.76 -2.83
C VAL A 144 -5.82 9.33 -2.69
N LEU A 145 -4.88 10.12 -3.21
CA LEU A 145 -3.44 9.82 -3.08
C LEU A 145 -2.94 9.82 -1.63
N ARG A 146 -3.50 10.70 -0.78
CA ARG A 146 -3.16 10.80 0.65
C ARG A 146 -3.60 9.55 1.42
N PHE A 147 -4.85 9.11 1.23
CA PHE A 147 -5.40 7.93 1.92
C PHE A 147 -4.88 6.61 1.35
N CYS A 148 -4.35 6.63 0.13
CA CYS A 148 -3.69 5.49 -0.51
C CYS A 148 -2.21 5.29 -0.14
N ARG A 149 -1.58 6.23 0.58
CA ARG A 149 -0.10 6.30 0.67
C ARG A 149 0.54 5.09 1.35
N ALA A 150 -0.11 4.49 2.34
CA ALA A 150 0.39 3.30 3.05
C ALA A 150 -0.08 1.98 2.40
N GLU A 151 -1.29 1.95 1.83
CA GLU A 151 -1.97 0.72 1.40
C GLU A 151 -1.68 0.30 -0.05
N LEU A 152 -1.34 1.25 -0.93
CA LEU A 152 -0.95 0.94 -2.33
C LEU A 152 0.36 0.18 -2.44
N VAL A 153 1.14 0.23 -1.38
CA VAL A 153 2.45 -0.38 -1.22
C VAL A 153 2.32 -1.90 -1.00
N ALA A 154 1.11 -2.37 -0.64
CA ALA A 154 0.85 -3.70 -0.12
C ALA A 154 0.24 -4.70 -1.12
N ASP A 155 0.02 -4.34 -2.40
CA ASP A 155 -0.91 -5.08 -3.30
C ASP A 155 -2.29 -5.32 -2.66
N ASN A 156 -2.61 -4.57 -1.62
CA ASN A 156 -3.82 -4.71 -0.83
C ASN A 156 -4.86 -3.71 -1.34
N TYR A 157 -5.21 -3.88 -2.60
CA TYR A 157 -6.14 -3.05 -3.36
C TYR A 157 -7.46 -2.82 -2.62
N PHE A 158 -7.96 -3.89 -1.98
CA PHE A 158 -9.16 -3.83 -1.15
C PHE A 158 -9.05 -2.82 -0.01
N HIS A 159 -7.97 -2.87 0.76
CA HIS A 159 -7.77 -1.94 1.87
C HIS A 159 -7.57 -0.51 1.37
N ALA A 160 -6.85 -0.31 0.27
CA ALA A 160 -6.69 1.01 -0.34
C ALA A 160 -8.05 1.62 -0.74
N VAL A 161 -8.93 0.84 -1.38
CA VAL A 161 -10.28 1.28 -1.74
C VAL A 161 -11.14 1.54 -0.49
N LEU A 162 -11.03 0.72 0.55
CA LEU A 162 -11.75 0.91 1.81
C LEU A 162 -11.35 2.23 2.50
N GLU A 163 -10.05 2.51 2.62
CA GLU A 163 -9.52 3.75 3.21
C GLU A 163 -9.94 4.98 2.40
N VAL A 164 -9.88 4.90 1.07
CA VAL A 164 -10.35 5.99 0.22
C VAL A 164 -11.87 6.19 0.33
N THR A 165 -12.64 5.12 0.53
CA THR A 165 -14.08 5.23 0.78
C THR A 165 -14.36 5.97 2.10
N LYS A 166 -13.58 5.71 3.15
CA LYS A 166 -13.65 6.46 4.42
C LYS A 166 -13.35 7.94 4.22
N SER A 167 -12.37 8.28 3.38
CA SER A 167 -12.02 9.67 3.09
C SER A 167 -13.18 10.50 2.51
N ILE A 168 -14.10 9.87 1.77
CA ILE A 168 -15.31 10.53 1.24
C ILE A 168 -16.25 10.89 2.40
N ALA A 169 -16.46 9.95 3.34
CA ALA A 169 -17.29 10.19 4.52
C ALA A 169 -16.69 11.30 5.39
N ASP A 170 -15.38 11.27 5.62
CA ASP A 170 -14.67 12.31 6.37
C ASP A 170 -14.80 13.69 5.71
N LYS A 171 -14.73 13.78 4.38
CA LYS A 171 -14.95 15.04 3.65
C LYS A 171 -16.38 15.55 3.81
N LEU A 172 -17.39 14.68 3.71
CA LEU A 172 -18.79 15.05 3.93
C LEU A 172 -19.00 15.61 5.34
N ARG A 173 -18.49 14.92 6.37
CA ARG A 173 -18.57 15.39 7.76
C ARG A 173 -17.85 16.72 7.94
N SER A 174 -16.64 16.86 7.39
CA SER A 174 -15.87 18.11 7.47
C SER A 174 -16.58 19.29 6.82
N LYS A 175 -17.36 19.07 5.75
CA LYS A 175 -18.08 20.15 5.05
C LYS A 175 -19.43 20.48 5.69
N THR A 176 -20.13 19.48 6.24
CA THR A 176 -21.50 19.64 6.74
C THR A 176 -21.59 19.81 8.26
N GLY A 177 -20.56 19.41 9.01
CA GLY A 177 -20.61 19.31 10.46
C GLY A 177 -21.40 18.11 10.99
N LEU A 178 -21.89 17.21 10.11
CA LEU A 178 -22.62 16.01 10.52
C LEU A 178 -21.68 14.99 11.19
N SER A 179 -22.23 14.21 12.12
CA SER A 179 -21.56 13.08 12.77
C SER A 179 -22.10 11.71 12.30
N ASP A 180 -23.04 11.72 11.37
CA ASP A 180 -23.67 10.52 10.82
C ASP A 180 -22.70 9.69 9.98
N ASP A 181 -23.17 8.52 9.55
CA ASP A 181 -22.38 7.61 8.75
C ASP A 181 -23.17 6.88 7.66
N GLY A 182 -22.46 6.25 6.73
CA GLY A 182 -23.06 5.41 5.69
C GLY A 182 -24.06 6.18 4.82
N ALA A 183 -25.18 5.53 4.50
CA ALA A 183 -26.23 6.14 3.68
C ALA A 183 -26.89 7.34 4.37
N ASP A 184 -27.06 7.29 5.70
CA ASP A 184 -27.70 8.37 6.47
C ASP A 184 -26.91 9.68 6.37
N LEU A 185 -25.57 9.60 6.41
CA LEU A 185 -24.69 10.75 6.18
C LEU A 185 -24.93 11.35 4.79
N VAL A 186 -25.03 10.51 3.76
CA VAL A 186 -25.22 10.96 2.38
C VAL A 186 -26.60 11.58 2.20
N ASP A 187 -27.64 10.97 2.74
CA ASP A 187 -29.01 11.46 2.60
C ASP A 187 -29.18 12.81 3.29
N LYS A 188 -28.63 12.98 4.50
CA LYS A 188 -28.65 14.29 5.20
C LYS A 188 -27.80 15.35 4.51
N ALA A 189 -26.66 14.97 3.94
CA ALA A 189 -25.74 15.92 3.31
C ALA A 189 -26.20 16.37 1.91
N LEU A 190 -26.71 15.44 1.09
CA LEU A 190 -26.82 15.62 -0.37
C LEU A 190 -28.22 15.36 -0.93
N ALA A 191 -29.14 14.75 -0.18
CA ALA A 191 -30.48 14.43 -0.68
C ALA A 191 -31.54 15.44 -0.20
N GLY A 192 -32.75 15.32 -0.76
CA GLY A 192 -33.90 16.18 -0.45
C GLY A 192 -34.01 17.42 -1.33
N ASN A 193 -35.04 18.25 -1.06
CA ASN A 193 -35.32 19.46 -1.84
C ASN A 193 -34.35 20.62 -1.53
N SER A 194 -33.69 20.57 -0.38
CA SER A 194 -32.74 21.58 0.09
C SER A 194 -31.58 20.86 0.80
N PRO A 195 -30.68 20.22 0.03
CA PRO A 195 -29.55 19.50 0.61
C PRO A 195 -28.57 20.47 1.28
N LEU A 196 -27.87 20.01 2.32
CA LEU A 196 -26.81 20.81 2.96
C LEU A 196 -25.67 21.12 2.00
N LEU A 197 -25.39 20.24 1.04
CA LEU A 197 -24.38 20.45 0.01
C LEU A 197 -25.03 20.36 -1.36
N SER A 198 -24.87 21.44 -2.13
CA SER A 198 -25.30 21.53 -3.53
C SER A 198 -24.09 21.42 -4.46
N ILE A 199 -24.12 20.48 -5.41
CA ILE A 199 -23.03 20.29 -6.40
C ILE A 199 -23.22 21.13 -7.66
N ASN A 200 -24.38 21.79 -7.80
CA ASN A 200 -24.77 22.65 -8.91
C ASN A 200 -25.84 23.66 -8.40
N SER A 201 -26.51 24.40 -9.30
CA SER A 201 -27.44 25.47 -8.89
C SER A 201 -28.83 24.98 -8.42
N LEU A 202 -29.17 23.71 -8.65
CA LEU A 202 -30.49 23.12 -8.35
C LEU A 202 -31.69 23.86 -8.99
N THR A 203 -31.46 24.68 -10.02
CA THR A 203 -32.50 25.49 -10.65
C THR A 203 -33.38 24.64 -11.57
N THR A 204 -32.75 23.84 -12.41
CA THR A 204 -33.42 23.03 -13.42
C THR A 204 -33.75 21.62 -12.92
N LYS A 205 -34.71 20.95 -13.56
CA LYS A 205 -34.98 19.53 -13.30
C LYS A 205 -33.74 18.66 -13.52
N SER A 206 -32.92 18.99 -14.53
CA SER A 206 -31.69 18.26 -14.84
C SER A 206 -30.68 18.35 -13.68
N GLU A 207 -30.47 19.54 -13.14
CA GLU A 207 -29.56 19.77 -12.01
C GLU A 207 -30.02 19.05 -10.73
N LYS A 208 -31.32 19.05 -10.45
CA LYS A 208 -31.90 18.31 -9.32
C LYS A 208 -31.74 16.80 -9.49
N SER A 209 -31.91 16.28 -10.70
CA SER A 209 -31.65 14.88 -11.03
C SER A 209 -30.16 14.53 -10.91
N GLU A 210 -29.26 15.41 -11.34
CA GLU A 210 -27.81 15.24 -11.20
C GLU A 210 -27.38 15.19 -9.72
N GLN A 211 -27.91 16.09 -8.88
CA GLN A 211 -27.70 16.08 -7.44
C GLN A 211 -28.15 14.75 -6.82
N SER A 212 -29.36 14.32 -7.16
CA SER A 212 -29.92 13.05 -6.67
C SER A 212 -29.10 11.84 -7.14
N GLY A 213 -28.66 11.86 -8.41
CA GLY A 213 -27.79 10.85 -8.99
C GLY A 213 -26.44 10.78 -8.29
N PHE A 214 -25.86 11.93 -7.94
CA PHE A 214 -24.61 12.00 -7.20
C PHE A 214 -24.73 11.44 -5.77
N ALA A 215 -25.82 11.76 -5.06
CA ALA A 215 -26.10 11.15 -3.76
C ALA A 215 -26.22 9.62 -3.87
N ASN A 216 -26.94 9.12 -4.88
CA ASN A 216 -27.09 7.69 -5.11
C ASN A 216 -25.77 7.01 -5.49
N LEU A 217 -24.91 7.68 -6.25
CA LEU A 217 -23.58 7.18 -6.59
C LEU A 217 -22.74 6.95 -5.32
N ILE A 218 -22.69 7.94 -4.43
CA ILE A 218 -21.92 7.82 -3.17
C ILE A 218 -22.53 6.72 -2.28
N LYS A 219 -23.85 6.62 -2.18
CA LYS A 219 -24.52 5.53 -1.45
C LYS A 219 -24.16 4.16 -2.04
N GLY A 220 -24.12 4.04 -3.36
CA GLY A 220 -23.68 2.83 -4.05
C GLY A 220 -22.23 2.48 -3.74
N THR A 221 -21.32 3.46 -3.78
CA THR A 221 -19.91 3.28 -3.39
C THR A 221 -19.78 2.83 -1.93
N PHE A 222 -20.52 3.45 -1.00
CA PHE A 222 -20.52 3.02 0.39
C PHE A 222 -21.10 1.62 0.56
N GLY A 223 -22.22 1.31 -0.07
CA GLY A 223 -22.83 -0.02 -0.01
C GLY A 223 -21.91 -1.12 -0.52
N MET A 224 -21.20 -0.87 -1.62
CA MET A 224 -20.33 -1.86 -2.26
C MET A 224 -19.01 -2.08 -1.48
N PHE A 225 -18.38 -1.03 -0.95
CA PHE A 225 -17.00 -1.13 -0.45
C PHE A 225 -16.83 -0.98 1.05
N ARG A 226 -17.86 -0.50 1.77
CA ARG A 226 -17.74 -0.21 3.19
C ARG A 226 -17.97 -1.42 4.09
N ASN A 227 -18.71 -2.44 3.64
CA ASN A 227 -18.97 -3.62 4.46
C ASN A 227 -19.04 -4.99 3.74
N PRO A 228 -17.95 -5.45 3.11
CA PRO A 228 -17.94 -6.74 2.41
C PRO A 228 -17.60 -7.91 3.35
N THR A 229 -16.84 -7.62 4.41
CA THR A 229 -16.35 -8.60 5.38
C THR A 229 -17.40 -9.05 6.39
N ALA A 230 -18.59 -8.44 6.43
CA ALA A 230 -19.71 -8.88 7.26
C ALA A 230 -20.55 -9.98 6.61
N HIS A 231 -20.45 -10.18 5.29
CA HIS A 231 -21.34 -11.09 4.56
C HIS A 231 -20.61 -12.22 3.83
N GLU A 232 -19.33 -12.10 3.46
CA GLU A 232 -18.54 -13.22 2.92
C GLU A 232 -17.07 -13.20 3.40
N ALA A 233 -16.45 -14.38 3.45
CA ALA A 233 -15.04 -14.51 3.81
C ALA A 233 -14.15 -13.77 2.79
N ARG A 234 -13.19 -12.97 3.27
CA ARG A 234 -12.17 -12.22 2.49
C ARG A 234 -11.48 -13.03 1.36
N ILE A 235 -11.52 -14.36 1.44
CA ILE A 235 -10.96 -15.29 0.46
C ILE A 235 -11.75 -15.32 -0.86
N LEU A 236 -13.05 -15.00 -0.84
CA LEU A 236 -13.92 -15.08 -2.01
C LEU A 236 -13.93 -13.81 -2.86
N TRP A 237 -13.54 -12.66 -2.29
CA TRP A 237 -13.51 -11.41 -3.04
C TRP A 237 -12.10 -11.01 -3.44
N THR A 238 -11.73 -11.36 -4.67
CA THR A 238 -10.44 -10.99 -5.27
C THR A 238 -10.61 -9.66 -5.99
N MET A 239 -10.04 -8.58 -5.44
CA MET A 239 -9.99 -7.27 -6.13
C MET A 239 -8.75 -7.23 -7.01
N SER A 240 -8.94 -7.04 -8.31
CA SER A 240 -7.81 -6.86 -9.23
C SER A 240 -7.22 -5.46 -9.12
N LYS A 241 -6.02 -5.26 -9.68
CA LYS A 241 -5.41 -3.94 -9.79
C LYS A 241 -6.28 -2.98 -10.62
N GLU A 242 -6.86 -3.48 -11.71
CA GLU A 242 -7.73 -2.69 -12.60
C GLU A 242 -8.98 -2.22 -11.85
N ASP A 243 -9.61 -3.12 -11.08
CA ASP A 243 -10.74 -2.75 -10.22
C ASP A 243 -10.37 -1.63 -9.25
N ALA A 244 -9.23 -1.74 -8.56
CA ALA A 244 -8.78 -0.68 -7.67
C ALA A 244 -8.51 0.63 -8.41
N GLU A 245 -7.86 0.61 -9.56
CA GLU A 245 -7.61 1.82 -10.34
C GLU A 245 -8.90 2.56 -10.71
N ASP A 246 -9.92 1.82 -11.14
CA ASP A 246 -11.20 2.38 -11.56
C ASP A 246 -11.99 2.92 -10.37
N LEU A 247 -11.97 2.21 -9.25
CA LEU A 247 -12.63 2.65 -8.02
C LEU A 247 -11.96 3.86 -7.38
N LEU A 248 -10.63 3.92 -7.40
CA LEU A 248 -9.87 5.08 -6.94
C LEU A 248 -10.10 6.29 -7.87
N THR A 249 -10.29 6.05 -9.16
CA THR A 249 -10.66 7.08 -10.13
C THR A 249 -12.10 7.58 -9.90
N LEU A 250 -13.03 6.69 -9.55
CA LEU A 250 -14.39 7.05 -9.16
C LEU A 250 -14.40 7.90 -7.87
N ALA A 251 -13.68 7.47 -6.85
CA ALA A 251 -13.51 8.24 -5.62
C ALA A 251 -12.88 9.62 -5.89
N SER A 252 -11.94 9.70 -6.84
CA SER A 252 -11.37 10.97 -7.30
C SER A 252 -12.43 11.90 -7.90
N LEU A 253 -13.35 11.38 -8.70
CA LEU A 253 -14.46 12.17 -9.25
C LEU A 253 -15.35 12.69 -8.11
N ILE A 254 -15.69 11.84 -7.15
CA ILE A 254 -16.52 12.21 -5.99
C ILE A 254 -15.86 13.35 -5.20
N HIS A 255 -14.58 13.22 -4.87
CA HIS A 255 -13.84 14.27 -4.16
C HIS A 255 -13.87 15.61 -4.91
N ARG A 256 -13.57 15.62 -6.21
CA ARG A 256 -13.62 16.84 -7.04
C ARG A 256 -15.01 17.50 -7.03
N ARG A 257 -16.07 16.71 -7.06
CA ARG A 257 -17.45 17.22 -7.00
C ARG A 257 -17.78 17.80 -5.63
N LEU A 258 -17.33 17.16 -4.55
CA LEU A 258 -17.49 17.67 -3.18
C LEU A 258 -16.69 18.94 -2.93
N ASP A 259 -15.50 19.09 -3.51
CA ASP A 259 -14.69 20.31 -3.35
C ASP A 259 -15.38 21.53 -3.94
N ASN A 260 -16.09 21.34 -5.06
CA ASN A 260 -16.87 22.39 -5.72
C ASN A 260 -18.28 22.57 -5.13
N ALA A 261 -18.70 21.71 -4.20
CA ALA A 261 -20.02 21.78 -3.59
C ALA A 261 -20.13 22.96 -2.62
N ARG A 262 -21.31 23.58 -2.60
CA ARG A 262 -21.62 24.77 -1.80
C ARG A 262 -22.61 24.41 -0.70
N LEU A 263 -22.38 24.97 0.49
CA LEU A 263 -23.34 24.98 1.60
C LEU A 263 -24.54 25.87 1.24
#